data_AF-A0A7S3CN65-F1
#
_entry.id   AF-A0A7S3CN65-F1
#
_cell.length_a   1.000
_cell.length_b   1.000
_cell.length_c   1.000
_cell.angle_alpha   90.00
_cell.angle_beta   90.00
_cell.angle_gamma   90.00
#
_symmetry.space_group_name_H-M   'P 1'
#
loop_
_entity.id
_entity.type
_entity.pdbx_description
1 polymer ?
#
loop_
_entity_poly.entity_id
_entity_poly.type
_entity_poly.pdbx_seq_one_letter_code
_entity_poly.pdbx_strand_id
1 'polypeptide(L)'
;MNTFSDMVMRTHPGLQPSKMYQVYDSDDISQFFARFVHIHSKILKDYKLQLMKDLQEDGVPPTRSLLLEFPEDQVARGIVDQFMLGSQILMAPILEEGQTRRDVYLPSGMWRSFFSREILGGQNGGVWLKDQEAPIGTPLVFVRLDHHSSSESPIDWAKLDAILQNQMN
;
A
#
# COMPACT_ATOMS: atom_id res chain seq x y z
N MET A 1 0.36 -5.08 -5.37
CA MET A 1 1.32 -3.96 -5.40
C MET A 1 0.73 -2.72 -6.06
N ASN A 2 0.35 -2.79 -7.34
CA ASN A 2 -0.06 -1.66 -8.18
C ASN A 2 -1.15 -0.74 -7.60
N THR A 3 -2.11 -1.28 -6.85
CA THR A 3 -3.12 -0.49 -6.12
C THR A 3 -2.49 0.62 -5.27
N PHE A 4 -1.36 0.32 -4.63
CA PHE A 4 -0.69 1.19 -3.66
C PHE A 4 0.58 1.87 -4.20
N SER A 5 1.00 1.61 -5.44
CA SER A 5 2.15 2.33 -6.07
C SER A 5 1.69 3.24 -7.20
N ASP A 6 0.84 2.72 -8.07
CA ASP A 6 0.63 3.33 -9.37
C ASP A 6 -0.47 4.39 -9.30
N MET A 7 -0.32 5.49 -10.04
CA MET A 7 -1.42 6.44 -10.24
C MET A 7 -2.49 5.90 -11.21
N VAL A 8 -2.12 4.91 -12.02
CA VAL A 8 -2.99 4.23 -12.98
C VAL A 8 -2.76 2.73 -12.88
N MET A 9 -3.83 1.95 -12.68
CA MET A 9 -3.75 0.49 -12.75
C MET A 9 -3.94 0.01 -14.20
N ARG A 10 -3.01 -0.82 -14.67
CA ARG A 10 -3.08 -1.40 -16.02
C ARG A 10 -2.58 -2.84 -16.01
N THR A 11 -3.32 -3.73 -16.68
CA THR A 11 -2.89 -5.11 -16.95
C THR A 11 -2.21 -5.21 -18.32
N HIS A 12 -1.62 -6.35 -18.63
CA HIS A 12 -1.11 -6.64 -19.97
C HIS A 12 -1.26 -8.13 -20.25
N PRO A 13 -1.71 -8.55 -21.44
CA PRO A 13 -1.85 -9.98 -21.76
C PRO A 13 -0.53 -10.70 -22.05
N GLY A 14 0.61 -10.04 -21.80
CA GLY A 14 1.94 -10.47 -22.25
C GLY A 14 2.09 -10.69 -23.77
N LEU A 15 3.16 -11.40 -24.14
CA LEU A 15 3.52 -11.71 -25.53
C LEU A 15 2.75 -12.90 -26.09
N GLN A 16 2.40 -13.86 -25.23
CA GLN A 16 1.66 -15.07 -25.59
C GLN A 16 0.42 -15.20 -24.71
N PRO A 17 -0.66 -14.45 -25.03
CA PRO A 17 -1.84 -14.36 -24.15
C PRO A 17 -2.46 -15.71 -23.80
N SER A 18 -2.49 -16.65 -24.75
CA SER A 18 -3.05 -18.00 -24.54
C SER A 18 -2.25 -18.89 -23.59
N LYS A 19 -1.03 -18.49 -23.20
CA LYS A 19 -0.16 -19.22 -22.27
C LYS A 19 0.03 -18.49 -20.94
N MET A 20 -0.56 -17.30 -20.78
CA MET A 20 -0.40 -16.47 -19.59
C MET A 20 -1.74 -16.28 -18.90
N TYR A 21 -1.73 -16.38 -17.57
CA TYR A 21 -2.93 -16.21 -16.78
C TYR A 21 -3.44 -14.76 -16.85
N GLN A 22 -4.73 -14.60 -17.15
CA GLN A 22 -5.39 -13.31 -17.29
C GLN A 22 -6.35 -13.05 -16.13
N VAL A 23 -6.63 -11.76 -15.89
CA VAL A 23 -7.55 -11.34 -14.83
C VAL A 23 -9.00 -11.79 -15.06
N TYR A 24 -9.33 -12.17 -16.29
CA TYR A 24 -10.67 -12.60 -16.72
C TYR A 24 -10.76 -14.12 -16.97
N ASP A 25 -9.74 -14.90 -16.60
CA ASP A 25 -9.74 -16.36 -16.81
C ASP A 25 -10.60 -17.10 -15.78
N SER A 26 -10.89 -16.48 -14.63
CA SER A 26 -11.79 -17.04 -13.61
C SER A 26 -12.56 -15.94 -12.88
N ASP A 27 -13.73 -16.31 -12.34
CA ASP A 27 -14.55 -15.41 -11.52
C ASP A 27 -13.82 -15.04 -10.22
N ASP A 28 -13.14 -15.99 -9.58
CA ASP A 28 -12.37 -15.75 -8.36
C ASP A 28 -11.29 -14.69 -8.56
N ILE A 29 -10.52 -14.77 -9.66
CA ILE A 29 -9.48 -13.78 -9.96
C ILE A 29 -10.09 -12.44 -10.42
N SER A 30 -11.21 -12.48 -11.14
CA SER A 30 -11.95 -11.27 -11.53
C SER A 30 -12.44 -10.50 -10.30
N GLN A 31 -13.00 -11.20 -9.32
CA GLN A 31 -13.46 -10.62 -8.05
C GLN A 31 -12.29 -10.13 -7.21
N PHE A 32 -11.22 -10.93 -7.11
CA PHE A 32 -9.99 -10.52 -6.44
C PHE A 32 -9.43 -9.22 -7.04
N PHE A 33 -9.34 -9.14 -8.37
CA PHE A 33 -8.88 -7.95 -9.08
C PHE A 33 -9.82 -6.76 -8.85
N ALA A 34 -11.13 -6.97 -8.95
CA ALA A 34 -12.16 -5.95 -8.71
C ALA A 34 -12.04 -5.34 -7.30
N ARG A 35 -11.77 -6.15 -6.27
CA ARG A 35 -11.53 -5.65 -4.90
C ARG A 35 -10.41 -4.61 -4.86
N PHE A 36 -9.29 -4.89 -5.51
CA PHE A 36 -8.14 -4.00 -5.53
C PHE A 36 -8.35 -2.78 -6.44
N VAL A 37 -9.15 -2.91 -7.50
CA VAL A 37 -9.63 -1.78 -8.31
C VAL A 37 -10.53 -0.86 -7.48
N HIS A 38 -11.42 -1.40 -6.65
CA HIS A 38 -12.26 -0.60 -5.75
C HIS A 38 -11.42 0.13 -4.70
N ILE A 39 -10.43 -0.52 -4.08
CA ILE A 39 -9.50 0.15 -3.17
C ILE A 39 -8.80 1.31 -3.91
N HIS A 40 -8.25 1.05 -5.11
CA HIS A 40 -7.57 2.09 -5.88
C HIS A 40 -8.48 3.27 -6.27
N SER A 41 -9.65 2.98 -6.83
CA SER A 41 -10.52 3.99 -7.46
C SER A 41 -11.57 4.62 -6.54
N LYS A 42 -11.85 4.01 -5.38
CA LYS A 42 -12.85 4.50 -4.43
C LYS A 42 -12.27 4.89 -3.09
N ILE A 43 -11.23 4.22 -2.61
CA ILE A 43 -10.61 4.51 -1.31
C ILE A 43 -9.42 5.46 -1.48
N LEU A 44 -8.52 5.17 -2.42
CA LEU A 44 -7.29 5.94 -2.61
C LEU A 44 -7.42 7.09 -3.60
N LYS A 45 -8.59 7.28 -4.23
CA LYS A 45 -8.78 8.23 -5.33
C LYS A 45 -8.38 9.65 -4.93
N ASP A 46 -8.95 10.17 -3.86
CA ASP A 46 -8.76 11.58 -3.50
C ASP A 46 -7.33 11.80 -3.00
N TYR A 47 -6.77 10.84 -2.26
CA TYR A 47 -5.36 10.85 -1.87
C TYR A 47 -4.43 10.86 -3.08
N LYS A 48 -4.61 9.96 -4.06
CA LYS A 48 -3.79 9.92 -5.28
C LYS A 48 -3.94 11.19 -6.13
N LEU A 49 -5.14 11.78 -6.20
CA LEU A 49 -5.34 13.06 -6.86
C LEU A 49 -4.57 14.18 -6.16
N GLN A 50 -4.51 14.18 -4.83
CA GLN A 50 -3.68 15.12 -4.09
C GLN A 50 -2.19 14.91 -4.41
N LEU A 51 -1.70 13.67 -4.39
CA LEU A 51 -0.29 13.38 -4.74
C LEU A 51 0.07 13.81 -6.18
N MET A 52 -0.87 13.74 -7.11
CA MET A 52 -0.66 14.24 -8.47
C MET A 52 -0.56 15.77 -8.53
N LYS A 53 -1.27 16.49 -7.65
CA LYS A 53 -1.10 17.95 -7.51
C LYS A 53 0.25 18.28 -6.88
N ASP A 54 0.63 17.59 -5.81
CA ASP A 54 1.94 17.76 -5.16
C ASP A 54 3.09 17.51 -6.16
N LEU A 55 2.95 16.51 -7.03
CA LEU A 55 3.89 16.27 -8.12
C LEU A 55 3.95 17.43 -9.12
N GLN A 56 2.81 18.00 -9.49
CA GLN A 56 2.73 19.10 -10.44
C GLN A 56 3.32 20.40 -9.86
N GLU A 57 3.09 20.67 -8.57
CA GLU A 57 3.47 21.91 -7.89
C GLU A 57 4.92 21.87 -7.40
N ASP A 58 5.31 20.78 -6.74
CA ASP A 58 6.59 20.68 -6.02
C ASP A 58 7.55 19.65 -6.62
N GLY A 59 7.13 18.88 -7.62
CA GLY A 59 7.95 17.83 -8.24
C GLY A 59 8.13 16.57 -7.39
N VAL A 60 7.41 16.46 -6.26
CA VAL A 60 7.54 15.32 -5.35
C VAL A 60 6.84 14.09 -5.94
N PRO A 61 7.53 12.95 -6.11
CA PRO A 61 6.92 11.78 -6.72
C PRO A 61 5.85 11.17 -5.79
N PRO A 62 4.74 10.63 -6.36
CA PRO A 62 3.73 9.95 -5.56
C PRO A 62 4.23 8.68 -4.87
N THR A 63 5.07 7.88 -5.54
CA THR A 63 5.76 6.74 -4.91
C THR A 63 7.17 7.15 -4.55
N ARG A 64 7.55 6.96 -3.28
CA ARG A 64 8.77 7.48 -2.67
C ARG A 64 9.54 6.35 -1.99
N SER A 65 10.87 6.42 -2.03
CA SER A 65 11.69 5.58 -1.15
C SER A 65 11.53 6.01 0.30
N LEU A 66 11.79 5.10 1.24
CA LEU A 66 11.80 5.46 2.66
C LEU A 66 12.87 6.51 2.98
N LEU A 67 14.01 6.47 2.28
CA LEU A 67 15.06 7.50 2.36
C LEU A 67 14.53 8.91 2.07
N LEU A 68 13.67 9.07 1.06
CA LEU A 68 13.16 10.38 0.65
C LEU A 68 12.24 10.97 1.73
N GLU A 69 11.43 10.14 2.37
CA GLU A 69 10.46 10.57 3.38
C GLU A 69 11.07 10.66 4.79
N PHE A 70 12.09 9.84 5.08
CA PHE A 70 12.75 9.74 6.39
C PHE A 70 14.28 9.86 6.24
N PRO A 71 14.80 11.01 5.79
CA PRO A 71 16.21 11.17 5.45
C PRO A 71 17.16 10.95 6.63
N GLU A 72 16.72 11.26 7.86
CA GLU A 72 17.52 11.11 9.08
C GLU A 72 17.52 9.68 9.65
N ASP A 73 16.62 8.82 9.18
CA ASP A 73 16.53 7.44 9.64
C ASP A 73 17.53 6.56 8.88
N GLN A 74 18.61 6.15 9.57
CA GLN A 74 19.69 5.34 8.97
C GLN A 74 19.21 3.99 8.44
N VAL A 75 18.21 3.38 9.07
CA VAL A 75 17.66 2.09 8.64
C VAL A 75 16.85 2.29 7.37
N ALA A 76 16.01 3.34 7.32
CA ALA A 76 15.22 3.71 6.16
C ALA A 76 16.07 3.89 4.88
N ARG A 77 17.32 4.37 5.02
CA ARG A 77 18.24 4.56 3.88
C ARG A 77 18.60 3.26 3.15
N GLY A 78 18.66 2.15 3.87
CA GLY A 78 19.06 0.84 3.34
C GLY A 78 17.90 0.02 2.78
N ILE A 79 16.66 0.49 2.94
CA ILE A 79 15.47 -0.27 2.55
C ILE A 79 15.15 -0.01 1.08
N VAL A 80 15.11 -1.09 0.30
CA VAL A 80 14.88 -1.07 -1.15
C VAL A 80 13.62 -1.83 -1.57
N ASP A 81 13.02 -2.59 -0.66
CA ASP A 81 11.90 -3.50 -0.87
C ASP A 81 10.65 -3.07 -0.08
N GLN A 82 10.61 -1.81 0.35
CA GLN A 82 9.44 -1.11 0.88
C GLN A 82 9.41 0.29 0.28
N PHE A 83 8.22 0.85 0.12
CA PHE A 83 8.06 2.20 -0.39
C PHE A 83 6.89 2.91 0.27
N MET A 84 6.90 4.23 0.14
CA MET A 84 5.81 5.10 0.55
C MET A 84 4.97 5.50 -0.66
N LEU A 85 3.66 5.50 -0.50
CA LEU A 85 2.71 6.22 -1.35
C LEU A 85 2.37 7.52 -0.63
N GLY A 86 2.86 8.62 -1.18
CA GLY A 86 2.90 9.92 -0.52
C GLY A 86 3.65 9.85 0.80
N SER A 87 3.26 10.67 1.75
CA SER A 87 3.83 10.72 3.11
C SER A 87 3.13 9.81 4.12
N GLN A 88 1.98 9.20 3.75
CA GLN A 88 1.07 8.60 4.72
C GLN A 88 0.85 7.09 4.56
N ILE A 89 1.19 6.48 3.43
CA ILE A 89 0.94 5.04 3.23
C ILE A 89 2.27 4.33 2.97
N LEU A 90 2.65 3.38 3.83
CA LEU A 90 3.78 2.49 3.62
C LEU A 90 3.28 1.16 3.03
N MET A 91 3.98 0.64 2.03
CA MET A 91 3.71 -0.67 1.45
C MET A 91 4.98 -1.52 1.42
N ALA A 92 4.85 -2.77 1.85
CA ALA A 92 5.90 -3.78 1.82
C ALA A 92 5.41 -5.02 1.03
N PRO A 93 5.80 -5.21 -0.25
CA PRO A 93 5.33 -6.32 -1.06
C PRO A 93 5.95 -7.64 -0.59
N ILE A 94 5.24 -8.74 -0.83
CA ILE A 94 5.89 -10.04 -1.00
C ILE A 94 6.44 -10.10 -2.43
N LEU A 95 7.72 -10.47 -2.56
CA LEU A 95 8.45 -10.47 -3.84
C LEU A 95 8.80 -11.89 -4.32
N GLU A 96 8.85 -12.86 -3.42
CA GLU A 96 9.23 -14.25 -3.72
C GLU A 96 7.99 -15.16 -3.83
N GLU A 97 8.02 -16.11 -4.75
CA GLU A 97 6.98 -17.11 -4.91
C GLU A 97 6.86 -17.99 -3.65
N GLY A 98 5.62 -18.27 -3.22
CA GLY A 98 5.35 -19.11 -2.05
C GLY A 98 5.62 -18.44 -0.70
N GLN A 99 6.26 -17.27 -0.68
CA GLN A 99 6.42 -16.50 0.55
C GLN A 99 5.05 -15.93 0.99
N THR A 100 4.73 -16.08 2.27
CA THR A 100 3.47 -15.57 2.86
C THR A 100 3.73 -14.71 4.09
N ARG A 101 5.00 -14.51 4.45
CA ARG A 101 5.43 -13.75 5.62
C ARG A 101 6.71 -12.99 5.31
N ARG A 102 6.89 -11.81 5.90
CA ARG A 102 8.15 -11.06 5.79
C ARG A 102 8.37 -10.15 7.00
N ASP A 103 9.62 -9.74 7.19
CA ASP A 103 9.94 -8.63 8.08
C ASP A 103 9.58 -7.30 7.42
N VAL A 104 9.11 -6.36 8.23
CA VAL A 104 8.79 -4.99 7.82
C VAL A 104 9.39 -3.99 8.79
N TYR A 105 10.03 -2.96 8.27
CA TYR A 105 10.45 -1.81 9.07
C TYR A 105 9.43 -0.70 8.96
N LEU A 106 8.95 -0.21 10.10
CA LEU A 106 8.16 1.00 10.19
C LEU A 106 9.05 2.14 10.72
N PRO A 107 9.25 3.22 9.95
CA PRO A 107 9.95 4.40 10.45
C PRO A 107 9.24 5.04 11.66
N SER A 108 9.91 5.99 12.31
CA SER A 108 9.34 6.67 13.48
C SER A 108 7.95 7.24 13.18
N GLY A 109 7.00 6.88 14.03
CA GLY A 109 5.64 7.40 14.00
C GLY A 109 4.59 6.40 14.48
N MET A 110 3.35 6.83 14.48
CA MET A 110 2.19 5.98 14.77
C MET A 110 1.57 5.48 13.48
N TRP A 111 1.44 4.16 13.35
CA TRP A 111 0.98 3.49 12.14
C TRP A 111 -0.25 2.65 12.42
N ARG A 112 -1.07 2.42 11.41
CA ARG A 112 -2.22 1.51 11.46
C ARG A 112 -2.17 0.56 10.29
N SER A 113 -2.25 -0.74 10.55
CA SER A 113 -2.40 -1.74 9.50
C SER A 113 -3.67 -1.49 8.68
N PHE A 114 -3.53 -1.47 7.35
CA PHE A 114 -4.62 -1.23 6.41
C PHE A 114 -5.64 -2.38 6.37
N PHE A 115 -5.30 -3.59 6.83
CA PHE A 115 -6.21 -4.73 6.83
C PHE A 115 -6.61 -5.15 8.24
N SER A 116 -5.64 -5.40 9.13
CA SER A 116 -5.95 -5.85 10.50
C SER A 116 -6.43 -4.74 11.44
N ARG A 117 -6.34 -3.47 11.02
CA ARG A 117 -6.69 -2.27 11.82
C ARG A 117 -5.83 -2.05 13.06
N GLU A 118 -4.89 -2.95 13.34
CA GLU A 118 -3.96 -2.88 14.47
C GLU A 118 -3.13 -1.60 14.40
N ILE A 119 -3.00 -0.93 15.54
CA ILE A 119 -2.13 0.24 15.69
C ILE A 119 -0.76 -0.27 16.10
N LEU A 120 0.26 0.18 15.38
CA LEU A 120 1.64 -0.28 15.44
C LEU A 120 2.57 0.94 15.57
N GLY A 121 3.75 0.75 16.15
CA GLY A 121 4.70 1.84 16.36
C GLY A 121 4.35 2.72 17.57
N GLY A 122 4.49 4.04 17.44
CA GLY A 122 4.23 5.01 18.51
C GLY A 122 5.38 5.20 19.51
N GLN A 123 6.59 4.77 19.16
CA GLN A 123 7.80 4.90 19.97
C GLN A 123 8.73 5.98 19.39
N ASN A 124 9.65 6.52 20.20
CA ASN A 124 10.71 7.38 19.70
C ASN A 124 11.66 6.55 18.83
N GLY A 125 11.53 6.65 17.50
CA GLY A 125 12.33 5.91 16.53
C GLY A 125 11.52 4.84 15.76
N GLY A 126 12.14 4.27 14.72
CA GLY A 126 11.51 3.21 13.93
C GLY A 126 11.61 1.83 14.57
N VAL A 127 10.78 0.91 14.10
CA VAL A 127 10.61 -0.45 14.64
C VAL A 127 10.60 -1.49 13.54
N TRP A 128 11.25 -2.63 13.80
CA TRP A 128 11.13 -3.84 12.97
C TRP A 128 9.97 -4.69 13.47
N LEU A 129 8.95 -4.85 12.64
CA LEU A 129 7.93 -5.86 12.79
C LEU A 129 8.46 -7.16 12.17
N LYS A 130 8.67 -8.17 13.00
CA LYS A 130 9.20 -9.47 12.56
C LYS A 130 8.08 -10.40 12.15
N ASP A 131 8.36 -11.22 11.14
CA ASP A 131 7.52 -12.36 10.74
C ASP A 131 6.03 -12.01 10.52
N GLN A 132 5.78 -10.92 9.79
CA GLN A 132 4.43 -10.41 9.54
C GLN A 132 3.74 -11.22 8.44
N GLU A 133 2.50 -11.67 8.72
CA GLU A 133 1.69 -12.42 7.76
C GLU A 133 1.15 -11.53 6.63
N ALA A 134 1.30 -12.02 5.41
CA ALA A 134 0.88 -11.35 4.18
C ALA A 134 0.25 -12.36 3.20
N PRO A 135 -0.83 -13.06 3.56
CA PRO A 135 -1.47 -13.98 2.64
C PRO A 135 -2.02 -13.24 1.42
N ILE A 136 -2.28 -13.99 0.35
CA ILE A 136 -2.78 -13.44 -0.91
C ILE A 136 -4.03 -12.59 -0.63
N GLY A 137 -3.95 -11.32 -0.99
CA GLY A 137 -5.04 -10.37 -0.86
C GLY A 137 -4.98 -9.44 0.37
N THR A 138 -4.16 -9.73 1.36
CA THR A 138 -3.92 -8.82 2.48
C THR A 138 -2.44 -8.45 2.53
N PRO A 139 -1.95 -7.70 1.53
CA PRO A 139 -0.56 -7.25 1.52
C PRO A 139 -0.28 -6.35 2.72
N LEU A 140 0.98 -6.29 3.13
CA LEU A 140 1.43 -5.44 4.23
C LEU A 140 1.41 -3.97 3.80
N VAL A 141 0.38 -3.27 4.28
CA VAL A 141 0.15 -1.86 4.01
C VAL A 141 -0.18 -1.17 5.33
N PHE A 142 0.45 -0.05 5.61
CA PHE A 142 0.33 0.68 6.85
C PHE A 142 0.04 2.16 6.58
N VAL A 143 -0.89 2.72 7.33
CA VAL A 143 -1.29 4.13 7.24
C VAL A 143 -0.73 4.88 8.44
N ARG A 144 0.03 5.94 8.17
CA ARG A 144 0.59 6.82 9.19
C ARG A 144 -0.50 7.71 9.77
N LEU A 145 -0.66 7.69 11.09
CA LEU A 145 -1.71 8.40 11.82
C LEU A 145 -1.26 9.76 12.36
N ASP A 146 0.04 9.98 12.54
CA ASP A 146 0.62 11.17 13.17
C ASP A 146 1.18 12.19 12.15
N HIS A 147 0.70 12.13 10.91
CA HIS A 147 1.14 13.05 9.87
C HIS A 147 0.51 14.44 10.05
N HIS A 148 1.33 15.47 10.25
CA HIS A 148 0.90 16.81 10.66
C HIS A 148 0.29 17.71 9.57
N SER A 149 0.37 17.35 8.29
CA SER A 149 -0.07 18.24 7.19
C SER A 149 -1.58 18.20 6.91
N SER A 150 -2.29 17.16 7.34
CA SER A 150 -3.74 17.04 7.23
C SER A 150 -4.31 16.44 8.51
N SER A 151 -5.33 17.07 9.10
CA SER A 151 -6.06 16.53 10.26
C SER A 151 -6.89 15.29 9.92
N GLU A 152 -6.97 14.91 8.64
CA GLU A 152 -7.81 13.83 8.15
C GLU A 152 -6.97 12.67 7.59
N SER A 153 -7.34 11.46 7.99
CA SER A 153 -6.81 10.21 7.45
C SER A 153 -7.00 10.18 5.93
N PRO A 154 -6.01 9.73 5.13
CA PRO A 154 -6.18 9.59 3.69
C PRO A 154 -7.15 8.46 3.32
N ILE A 155 -7.54 7.66 4.32
CA ILE A 155 -8.45 6.53 4.18
C ILE A 155 -9.77 6.82 4.89
N ASP A 156 -10.86 6.74 4.14
CA ASP A 156 -12.21 6.55 4.68
C ASP A 156 -12.36 5.09 5.12
N TRP A 157 -12.18 4.85 6.42
CA TRP A 157 -12.18 3.51 7.00
C TRP A 157 -13.56 2.84 6.93
N ALA A 158 -14.65 3.61 7.06
CA ALA A 158 -16.01 3.07 6.99
C ALA A 158 -16.33 2.56 5.58
N LYS A 159 -15.94 3.33 4.56
CA LYS A 159 -16.08 2.92 3.16
C LYS A 159 -15.19 1.73 2.83
N LEU A 160 -13.99 1.67 3.38
CA LEU A 160 -13.10 0.53 3.22
C LEU A 160 -13.71 -0.74 3.82
N ASP A 161 -14.27 -0.66 5.04
CA ASP A 161 -14.91 -1.79 5.69
C ASP A 161 -16.08 -2.33 4.85
N ALA A 162 -16.90 -1.44 4.27
CA ALA A 162 -17.99 -1.85 3.37
C ALA A 162 -17.48 -2.59 2.11
N ILE A 163 -16.35 -2.19 1.53
CA ILE A 163 -15.75 -2.88 0.38
C ILE A 163 -15.20 -4.25 0.78
N LEU A 164 -14.58 -4.36 1.96
CA LEU A 164 -14.02 -5.62 2.44
C LEU A 164 -15.10 -6.61 2.89
N GLN A 165 -16.22 -6.15 3.46
CA GLN A 165 -17.34 -7.00 3.91
C GLN A 165 -18.20 -7.53 2.77
N ASN A 166 -18.48 -6.72 1.74
CA ASN A 166 -19.34 -7.11 0.61
C ASN A 166 -18.74 -8.19 -0.30
N GLN A 167 -17.55 -8.70 0.00
CA GLN A 167 -16.79 -9.63 -0.86
C GLN A 167 -16.30 -10.88 -0.09
N MET A 168 -16.77 -11.08 1.16
CA MET A 168 -16.62 -12.33 1.91
C MET A 168 -17.88 -13.21 1.88
N ASN A 169 -18.93 -12.77 1.17
CA ASN A 169 -20.19 -13.48 0.97
C ASN A 169 -20.38 -13.85 -0.50
#